data_AF-A0A2J6TJJ1-F1
#
_entry.id   AF-A0A2J6TJJ1-F1
#
_cell.length_a   1.000
_cell.length_b   1.000
_cell.length_c   1.000
_cell.angle_alpha   90.00
_cell.angle_beta   90.00
_cell.angle_gamma   90.00
#
_symmetry.space_group_name_H-M   'P 1'
#
loop_
_entity.id
_entity.type
_entity.pdbx_description
1 polymer ?
#
loop_
_entity_poly.entity_id
_entity_poly.type
_entity_poly.pdbx_seq_one_letter_code
_entity_poly.pdbx_strand_id
1 'polypeptide(L)'
;MPETTRTSIRRKAKNHVPPDALLEKKRATDRQSQRVVRERTKKYIAHLENMVEVLQKNQQDERLQLVTDRCNRLLEENEQLRRAILSIKRAVQGVEAEQPDSVNNKFTETQNALARSETNNLPAYTSLSFSDGQGQSPTQQISTPASMPIALPFSSVPSLPIGSSDRVFSPPSSEIEDPPHVFVVISNLLRQAETCIILTIDLDKDVDIVIRAIAHGWAHVEQHCQLDPAWQILRRIDQEVMFCCGAVERLAILRAVRLKLLQHKISASERQVQAQLPQYMHSRPLQAAMDHLSLIDYFVWPELREYLLHSPNIDLSNKTAATFATCLRFLWPFELSDAWMRNTETGLYSFSKLFEESLNDVSSWAMATEFFESYPHLMGYIPSYDAVEDKTFG
;
A
#
# COMPACT_ATOMS: atom_id res chain seq x y z
N MET A 1 -43.57 -25.78 -108.14
CA MET A 1 -43.71 -25.09 -106.84
C MET A 1 -42.71 -25.73 -105.89
N PRO A 2 -41.67 -25.00 -105.41
CA PRO A 2 -40.56 -25.58 -104.68
C PRO A 2 -40.87 -25.75 -103.18
N GLU A 3 -40.48 -26.88 -102.62
CA GLU A 3 -40.56 -27.19 -101.19
C GLU A 3 -39.52 -26.40 -100.39
N THR A 4 -39.97 -25.65 -99.39
CA THR A 4 -39.10 -24.92 -98.46
C THR A 4 -38.82 -25.79 -97.22
N THR A 5 -37.58 -26.26 -97.09
CA THR A 5 -37.08 -27.00 -95.92
C THR A 5 -36.97 -26.05 -94.73
N ARG A 6 -37.78 -26.25 -93.69
CA ARG A 6 -37.77 -25.42 -92.47
C ARG A 6 -36.99 -26.13 -91.36
N THR A 7 -35.80 -25.61 -91.06
CA THR A 7 -34.89 -26.09 -90.01
C THR A 7 -35.51 -25.91 -88.62
N SER A 8 -35.85 -27.02 -87.95
CA SER A 8 -36.38 -27.00 -86.58
C SER A 8 -35.26 -26.91 -85.54
N ILE A 9 -35.21 -25.78 -84.84
CA ILE A 9 -34.32 -25.53 -83.69
C ILE A 9 -34.76 -26.41 -82.52
N ARG A 10 -33.96 -27.42 -82.19
CA ARG A 10 -34.15 -28.31 -81.02
C ARG A 10 -33.84 -27.53 -79.73
N ARG A 11 -34.87 -27.05 -79.02
CA ARG A 11 -34.73 -26.49 -77.67
C ARG A 11 -34.29 -27.60 -76.71
N LYS A 12 -33.11 -27.43 -76.07
CA LYS A 12 -32.63 -28.33 -75.01
C LYS A 12 -33.62 -28.31 -73.84
N ALA A 13 -34.09 -29.50 -73.45
CA ALA A 13 -34.92 -29.69 -72.27
C ALA A 13 -34.16 -29.20 -71.01
N LYS A 14 -34.85 -28.41 -70.18
CA LYS A 14 -34.34 -27.87 -68.92
C LYS A 14 -34.39 -29.01 -67.91
N ASN A 15 -33.24 -29.59 -67.55
CA ASN A 15 -33.15 -30.62 -66.52
C ASN A 15 -33.77 -30.11 -65.21
N HIS A 16 -34.87 -30.72 -64.77
CA HIS A 16 -35.52 -30.43 -63.51
C HIS A 16 -34.67 -31.03 -62.39
N VAL A 17 -33.94 -30.17 -61.67
CA VAL A 17 -33.12 -30.56 -60.52
C VAL A 17 -34.07 -30.76 -59.32
N PRO A 18 -34.04 -31.91 -58.63
CA PRO A 18 -34.91 -32.18 -57.49
C PRO A 18 -34.74 -31.13 -56.38
N PRO A 19 -35.83 -30.69 -55.71
CA PRO A 19 -35.79 -29.67 -54.65
C PRO A 19 -34.80 -29.98 -53.52
N ASP A 20 -34.66 -31.25 -53.16
CA ASP A 20 -33.78 -31.72 -52.08
C ASP A 20 -32.28 -31.52 -52.41
N ALA A 21 -31.90 -31.70 -53.68
CA ALA A 21 -30.53 -31.48 -54.13
C ALA A 21 -30.10 -30.01 -54.06
N LEU A 22 -31.04 -29.08 -54.21
CA LEU A 22 -30.77 -27.64 -54.06
C LEU A 22 -30.62 -27.24 -52.59
N LEU A 23 -31.42 -27.82 -51.70
CA LEU A 23 -31.32 -27.62 -50.25
C LEU A 23 -30.00 -28.18 -49.70
N GLU A 24 -29.60 -29.37 -50.14
CA GLU A 24 -28.32 -30.00 -49.82
C GLU A 24 -27.14 -29.12 -50.24
N LYS A 25 -27.18 -28.60 -51.47
CA LYS A 25 -26.16 -27.68 -52.00
C LYS A 25 -26.10 -26.37 -51.21
N LYS A 26 -27.24 -25.81 -50.80
CA LYS A 26 -27.30 -24.60 -49.97
C LYS A 26 -26.69 -24.85 -48.59
N ARG A 27 -27.02 -25.97 -47.93
CA ARG A 27 -26.42 -26.39 -46.65
C ARG A 27 -24.92 -26.63 -46.76
N ALA A 28 -24.44 -27.22 -47.86
CA ALA A 28 -23.01 -27.42 -48.10
C ALA A 28 -22.26 -26.10 -48.30
N THR A 29 -22.86 -25.14 -49.01
CA THR A 29 -22.28 -23.82 -49.23
C THR A 29 -22.21 -23.01 -47.93
N ASP A 30 -23.26 -23.07 -47.11
CA ASP A 30 -23.32 -22.42 -45.80
C ASP A 30 -22.28 -22.99 -44.82
N ARG A 31 -22.10 -24.31 -44.80
CA ARG A 31 -21.02 -24.95 -44.03
C ARG A 31 -19.64 -24.47 -44.47
N GLN A 32 -19.43 -24.29 -45.77
CA GLN A 32 -18.14 -23.83 -46.29
C GLN A 32 -17.89 -22.35 -45.99
N SER A 33 -18.89 -21.48 -46.12
CA SER A 33 -18.76 -20.06 -45.77
C SER A 33 -18.45 -19.91 -44.28
N GLN A 34 -19.12 -20.68 -43.42
CA GLN A 34 -18.92 -20.64 -41.98
C GLN A 34 -17.52 -21.14 -41.57
N ARG A 35 -16.99 -22.17 -42.23
CA ARG A 35 -15.60 -22.61 -42.07
C ARG A 35 -14.61 -21.51 -42.46
N VAL A 36 -14.83 -20.85 -43.60
CA VAL A 36 -13.95 -19.76 -44.06
C VAL A 36 -13.98 -18.58 -43.09
N VAL A 37 -15.14 -18.21 -42.55
CA VAL A 37 -15.25 -17.17 -41.52
C VAL A 37 -14.50 -17.57 -40.26
N ARG A 38 -14.70 -18.80 -39.76
CA ARG A 38 -13.98 -19.29 -38.57
C ARG A 38 -12.46 -19.33 -38.76
N GLU A 39 -11.99 -19.74 -39.93
CA GLU A 39 -10.57 -19.72 -40.28
C GLU A 39 -10.02 -18.29 -40.31
N ARG A 40 -10.77 -17.32 -40.85
CA ARG A 40 -10.38 -15.90 -40.81
C ARG A 40 -10.33 -15.37 -39.38
N THR A 41 -11.33 -15.66 -38.56
CA THR A 41 -11.36 -15.25 -37.16
C THR A 41 -10.20 -15.88 -36.38
N LYS A 42 -9.91 -17.16 -36.58
CA LYS A 42 -8.78 -17.86 -35.95
C LYS A 42 -7.43 -17.24 -36.33
N LYS A 43 -7.23 -16.92 -37.61
CA LYS A 43 -6.02 -16.22 -38.08
C LYS A 43 -5.91 -14.80 -37.52
N TYR A 44 -7.03 -14.09 -37.41
CA TYR A 44 -7.06 -12.75 -36.85
C TYR A 44 -6.73 -12.76 -35.35
N ILE A 45 -7.30 -13.70 -34.58
CA ILE A 45 -6.98 -13.90 -33.17
C ILE A 45 -5.49 -14.20 -33.00
N ALA A 46 -4.94 -15.16 -33.75
CA ALA A 46 -3.51 -15.49 -33.69
C ALA A 46 -2.59 -14.30 -34.05
N HIS A 47 -3.02 -13.44 -34.98
CA HIS A 47 -2.29 -12.23 -35.33
C HIS A 47 -2.32 -11.19 -34.19
N LEU A 48 -3.47 -11.00 -33.55
CA LEU A 48 -3.62 -10.09 -32.41
C LEU A 48 -2.82 -10.58 -31.20
N GLU A 49 -2.87 -11.88 -30.90
CA GLU A 49 -2.10 -12.50 -29.82
C GLU A 49 -0.59 -12.27 -30.00
N ASN A 50 -0.06 -12.51 -31.21
CA ASN A 50 1.34 -12.25 -31.54
C ASN A 50 1.70 -10.75 -31.42
N MET A 51 0.82 -9.86 -31.86
CA MET A 51 1.06 -8.42 -31.76
C MET A 51 1.10 -7.94 -30.31
N VAL A 52 0.24 -8.48 -29.45
CA VAL A 52 0.27 -8.22 -27.99
C VAL A 52 1.58 -8.73 -27.39
N GLU A 53 2.00 -9.95 -27.74
CA GLU A 53 3.26 -10.53 -27.25
C GLU A 53 4.47 -9.65 -27.61
N VAL A 54 4.57 -9.21 -28.87
CA VAL A 54 5.66 -8.33 -29.33
C VAL A 54 5.62 -6.97 -28.62
N LEU A 55 4.45 -6.36 -28.49
CA LEU A 55 4.32 -5.06 -27.80
C LEU A 55 4.67 -5.17 -26.31
N GLN A 56 4.22 -6.23 -25.65
CA GLN A 56 4.49 -6.47 -24.23
C GLN A 56 5.97 -6.73 -23.99
N LYS A 57 6.64 -7.49 -24.87
CA LYS A 57 8.08 -7.72 -24.80
C LYS A 57 8.88 -6.41 -24.99
N ASN A 58 8.51 -5.60 -25.97
CA ASN A 58 9.15 -4.29 -26.18
C ASN A 58 8.97 -3.37 -24.96
N GLN A 59 7.78 -3.36 -24.34
CA GLN A 59 7.52 -2.56 -23.14
C GLN A 59 8.33 -3.04 -21.92
N GLN A 60 8.53 -4.36 -21.79
CA GLN A 60 9.38 -4.94 -20.75
C GLN A 60 10.86 -4.55 -20.96
N ASP A 61 11.35 -4.62 -22.20
CA ASP A 61 12.71 -4.22 -22.55
C ASP A 61 12.95 -2.72 -22.28
N GLU A 62 11.99 -1.86 -22.62
CA GLU A 62 12.05 -0.41 -22.34
C GLU A 62 12.03 -0.11 -20.84
N ARG A 63 11.18 -0.79 -20.07
CA ARG A 63 11.18 -0.70 -18.60
C ARG A 63 12.50 -1.16 -17.99
N LEU A 64 13.09 -2.24 -18.50
CA LEU A 64 14.38 -2.76 -18.02
C LEU A 64 15.51 -1.77 -18.29
N GLN A 65 15.53 -1.14 -19.47
CA GLN A 65 16.48 -0.08 -19.81
C GLN A 65 16.31 1.13 -18.89
N LEU A 66 15.08 1.60 -18.65
CA LEU A 66 14.83 2.73 -17.76
C LEU A 66 15.32 2.48 -16.32
N VAL A 67 15.05 1.28 -15.78
CA VAL A 67 15.51 0.90 -14.44
C VAL A 67 17.03 0.84 -14.39
N THR A 68 17.66 0.25 -15.42
CA THR A 68 19.12 0.18 -15.54
C THR A 68 19.75 1.57 -15.58
N ASP A 69 19.19 2.49 -16.37
CA ASP A 69 19.64 3.87 -16.45
C ASP A 69 19.47 4.62 -15.13
N ARG A 70 18.38 4.36 -14.41
CA ARG A 70 18.16 4.96 -13.08
C ARG A 70 19.16 4.42 -12.06
N CYS A 71 19.45 3.12 -12.08
CA CYS A 71 20.49 2.51 -11.24
C CYS A 71 21.87 3.12 -11.54
N ASN A 72 22.24 3.28 -12.81
CA ASN A 72 23.51 3.88 -13.20
C ASN A 72 23.63 5.34 -12.70
N ARG A 73 22.58 6.15 -12.85
CA ARG A 73 22.55 7.53 -12.32
C ARG A 73 22.72 7.57 -10.80
N LEU A 74 22.01 6.69 -10.07
CA LEU A 74 22.14 6.61 -8.62
C LEU A 74 23.53 6.14 -8.18
N LEU A 75 24.19 5.27 -8.94
CA LEU A 75 25.56 4.87 -8.69
C LEU A 75 26.54 6.04 -8.89
N GLU A 76 26.38 6.83 -9.94
CA GLU A 76 27.18 8.03 -10.18
C GLU A 76 26.98 9.08 -9.08
N GLU A 77 25.74 9.33 -8.67
CA GLU A 77 25.42 10.24 -7.56
C GLU A 77 26.04 9.75 -6.24
N ASN A 78 25.94 8.45 -5.95
CA ASN A 78 26.60 7.87 -4.78
C ASN A 78 28.12 8.03 -4.82
N GLU A 79 28.74 7.87 -5.99
CA GLU A 79 30.17 8.09 -6.16
C GLU A 79 30.53 9.57 -5.97
N GLN A 80 29.72 10.49 -6.49
CA GLN A 80 29.89 11.93 -6.30
C GLN A 80 29.76 12.33 -4.82
N LEU A 81 28.77 11.80 -4.11
CA LEU A 81 28.59 12.02 -2.67
C LEU A 81 29.77 11.47 -1.88
N ARG A 82 30.26 10.26 -2.21
CA ARG A 82 31.48 9.70 -1.61
C ARG A 82 32.70 10.59 -1.85
N ARG A 83 32.85 11.12 -3.07
CA ARG A 83 33.92 12.09 -3.40
C ARG A 83 33.79 13.38 -2.61
N ALA A 84 32.57 13.92 -2.46
CA ALA A 84 32.31 15.12 -1.67
C ALA A 84 32.61 14.89 -0.18
N ILE A 85 32.21 13.76 0.38
CA ILE A 85 32.53 13.36 1.76
C ILE A 85 34.04 13.23 1.95
N LEU A 86 34.77 12.62 1.02
CA LEU A 86 36.23 12.55 1.08
C LEU A 86 36.89 13.92 0.98
N SER A 87 36.33 14.83 0.18
CA SER A 87 36.79 16.21 0.06
C SER A 87 36.55 16.99 1.35
N ILE A 88 35.37 16.86 1.96
CA ILE A 88 35.03 17.48 3.24
C ILE A 88 35.90 16.89 4.34
N LYS A 89 36.08 15.56 4.37
CA LYS A 89 36.97 14.89 5.31
C LYS A 89 38.40 15.40 5.19
N ARG A 90 38.93 15.62 3.97
CA ARG A 90 40.24 16.25 3.77
C ARG A 90 40.27 17.72 4.20
N ALA A 91 39.22 18.48 3.95
CA ALA A 91 39.13 19.88 4.36
C ALA A 91 39.04 20.02 5.89
N VAL A 92 38.35 19.08 6.56
CA VAL A 92 38.23 19.01 8.02
C VAL A 92 39.52 18.45 8.66
N GLN A 93 40.21 17.52 7.99
CA GLN A 93 41.52 16.98 8.42
C GLN A 93 42.71 17.84 7.95
N GLY A 94 42.45 19.05 7.45
CA GLY A 94 43.42 19.98 6.90
C GLY A 94 43.96 20.99 7.90
N VAL A 95 44.24 20.59 9.15
CA VAL A 95 45.40 21.05 9.96
C VAL A 95 45.81 19.86 10.83
N GLU A 96 46.48 18.89 10.22
CA GLU A 96 47.50 18.07 10.86
C GLU A 96 48.13 17.21 9.77
N ALA A 97 49.30 17.66 9.31
CA ALA A 97 50.15 16.87 8.45
C ALA A 97 50.96 15.93 9.36
N GLU A 98 50.65 14.63 9.37
CA GLU A 98 51.63 13.57 9.56
C GLU A 98 51.24 12.32 8.74
N GLN A 99 52.21 11.81 7.98
CA GLN A 99 52.27 10.47 7.38
C GLN A 99 53.31 9.65 8.17
N PRO A 100 53.48 8.32 7.95
CA PRO A 100 52.55 7.27 7.52
C PRO A 100 52.62 6.03 8.45
N ASP A 101 51.69 5.07 8.34
CA ASP A 101 52.09 3.65 8.39
C ASP A 101 51.06 2.70 7.75
N SER A 102 51.64 1.71 7.09
CA SER A 102 51.07 0.77 6.13
C SER A 102 50.16 -0.29 6.78
N VAL A 103 49.16 -0.81 6.06
CA VAL A 103 49.02 -2.25 5.71
C VAL A 103 47.73 -2.49 4.90
N ASN A 104 47.97 -2.76 3.62
CA ASN A 104 47.31 -3.74 2.74
C ASN A 104 45.93 -3.46 2.13
N ASN A 105 45.97 -2.82 0.95
CA ASN A 105 45.01 -3.05 -0.12
C ASN A 105 45.16 -4.49 -0.67
N LYS A 106 44.06 -5.26 -0.69
CA LYS A 106 43.78 -6.14 -1.84
C LYS A 106 42.38 -5.83 -2.36
N PHE A 107 42.40 -5.07 -3.45
CA PHE A 107 41.25 -4.78 -4.31
C PHE A 107 40.94 -6.05 -5.12
N THR A 108 39.65 -6.40 -5.16
CA THR A 108 38.91 -7.17 -6.18
C THR A 108 39.69 -8.07 -7.15
N GLU A 109 39.44 -9.38 -7.07
CA GLU A 109 39.32 -10.23 -8.27
C GLU A 109 38.69 -11.57 -7.87
N THR A 110 37.42 -11.79 -8.25
CA THR A 110 36.85 -13.06 -8.78
C THR A 110 35.32 -13.05 -8.70
N GLN A 111 34.68 -12.43 -9.68
CA GLN A 111 33.50 -13.06 -10.27
C GLN A 111 33.99 -14.21 -11.18
N ASN A 112 33.25 -15.31 -11.18
CA ASN A 112 33.41 -16.53 -11.98
C ASN A 112 34.34 -17.62 -11.40
N ALA A 113 33.86 -18.35 -10.39
CA ALA A 113 33.94 -19.81 -10.34
C ALA A 113 33.20 -20.35 -9.09
N LEU A 114 31.97 -20.87 -9.26
CA LEU A 114 31.52 -22.17 -8.72
C LEU A 114 30.05 -22.42 -9.06
N ALA A 115 29.78 -22.77 -10.31
CA ALA A 115 28.83 -23.84 -10.57
C ALA A 115 29.64 -25.14 -10.51
N ARG A 116 29.51 -25.92 -9.42
CA ARG A 116 29.52 -27.41 -9.35
C ARG A 116 29.90 -27.96 -7.98
N SER A 117 29.10 -28.96 -7.58
CA SER A 117 29.33 -30.04 -6.60
C SER A 117 29.17 -29.78 -5.10
N GLU A 118 27.98 -30.17 -4.64
CA GLU A 118 27.69 -31.16 -3.58
C GLU A 118 28.91 -31.82 -2.87
N THR A 119 28.88 -31.88 -1.53
CA THR A 119 28.59 -33.09 -0.71
C THR A 119 28.95 -32.89 0.78
N ASN A 120 28.02 -33.33 1.64
CA ASN A 120 28.17 -33.94 2.98
C ASN A 120 29.19 -33.41 4.02
N ASN A 121 28.70 -32.93 5.17
CA ASN A 121 28.65 -33.72 6.42
C ASN A 121 28.16 -32.91 7.64
N LEU A 122 27.34 -33.57 8.47
CA LEU A 122 26.88 -33.22 9.82
C LEU A 122 27.94 -33.61 10.88
N PRO A 123 27.95 -33.05 12.11
CA PRO A 123 27.23 -33.62 13.27
C PRO A 123 26.54 -32.52 14.15
N ALA A 124 25.31 -32.67 14.66
CA ALA A 124 24.77 -33.51 15.76
C ALA A 124 25.08 -33.02 17.19
N TYR A 125 24.07 -33.17 18.09
CA TYR A 125 23.97 -32.92 19.55
C TYR A 125 23.43 -31.52 19.97
N THR A 126 22.40 -31.33 20.81
CA THR A 126 21.63 -32.21 21.71
C THR A 126 20.26 -31.58 22.04
N SER A 127 19.22 -32.42 22.05
CA SER A 127 17.89 -32.18 22.61
C SER A 127 17.89 -32.07 24.15
N LEU A 128 17.13 -31.13 24.72
CA LEU A 128 16.67 -31.25 26.11
C LEU A 128 15.15 -31.12 26.19
N SER A 129 14.62 -31.97 27.05
CA SER A 129 13.31 -32.59 26.98
C SER A 129 12.26 -31.86 27.79
N PHE A 130 11.02 -32.03 27.35
CA PHE A 130 9.77 -31.83 28.08
C PHE A 130 9.77 -32.56 29.44
N SER A 131 9.09 -31.98 30.43
CA SER A 131 8.50 -32.72 31.56
C SER A 131 7.17 -32.10 31.93
N ASP A 132 6.14 -32.94 31.84
CA ASP A 132 4.76 -32.74 32.27
C ASP A 132 4.63 -32.52 33.77
N GLY A 133 3.55 -31.83 34.16
CA GLY A 133 3.07 -31.78 35.53
C GLY A 133 1.71 -31.11 35.65
N GLN A 134 0.63 -31.86 35.37
CA GLN A 134 -0.72 -31.53 35.82
C GLN A 134 -0.81 -31.58 37.36
N GLY A 135 -1.55 -30.65 37.96
CA GLY A 135 -1.95 -30.71 39.37
C GLY A 135 -2.94 -29.60 39.73
N GLN A 136 -4.06 -29.98 40.34
CA GLN A 136 -5.30 -29.23 40.51
C GLN A 136 -5.28 -28.19 41.66
N SER A 137 -6.30 -27.32 41.63
CA SER A 137 -6.75 -26.31 42.60
C SER A 137 -6.92 -26.81 44.06
N PRO A 138 -7.07 -25.90 45.05
CA PRO A 138 -8.42 -25.46 45.42
C PRO A 138 -8.58 -23.99 45.92
N THR A 139 -9.67 -23.38 45.43
CA THR A 139 -10.77 -22.64 46.11
C THR A 139 -10.59 -21.91 47.46
N GLN A 140 -11.29 -20.76 47.53
CA GLN A 140 -11.89 -20.02 48.68
C GLN A 140 -11.19 -18.68 49.03
N GLN A 141 -11.85 -17.54 49.27
CA GLN A 141 -13.24 -17.26 49.66
C GLN A 141 -13.58 -15.77 49.46
N ILE A 142 -14.88 -15.50 49.29
CA ILE A 142 -15.57 -14.20 49.14
C ILE A 142 -15.64 -13.47 50.49
N SER A 143 -15.52 -12.13 50.49
CA SER A 143 -16.29 -11.20 51.37
C SER A 143 -16.10 -9.72 50.95
N THR A 144 -17.18 -9.05 50.58
CA THR A 144 -17.43 -7.59 50.69
C THR A 144 -18.56 -7.39 51.72
N PRO A 145 -19.09 -6.18 52.02
CA PRO A 145 -18.64 -4.80 51.81
C PRO A 145 -18.70 -3.95 53.10
N ALA A 146 -18.18 -2.71 53.11
CA ALA A 146 -18.84 -1.56 53.76
C ALA A 146 -18.08 -0.22 53.58
N SER A 147 -18.79 0.73 52.98
CA SER A 147 -18.97 2.14 53.35
C SER A 147 -17.76 3.10 53.51
N MET A 148 -17.84 4.17 52.70
CA MET A 148 -17.14 5.46 52.88
C MET A 148 -17.50 6.13 54.24
N PRO A 149 -16.72 7.14 54.69
CA PRO A 149 -17.08 8.52 54.33
C PRO A 149 -15.92 9.48 54.03
N ILE A 150 -16.33 10.58 53.39
CA ILE A 150 -15.67 11.83 53.01
C ILE A 150 -14.80 12.45 54.12
N ALA A 151 -13.62 12.99 53.75
CA ALA A 151 -13.05 14.21 54.34
C ALA A 151 -11.93 14.81 53.44
N LEU A 152 -12.11 16.06 53.02
CA LEU A 152 -11.04 16.98 52.59
C LEU A 152 -10.25 17.46 53.82
N PRO A 153 -8.98 17.88 53.66
CA PRO A 153 -8.69 19.28 53.98
C PRO A 153 -7.64 19.97 53.08
N PHE A 154 -7.96 21.23 52.77
CA PHE A 154 -7.12 22.44 52.75
C PHE A 154 -5.63 22.39 52.31
N SER A 155 -5.36 23.13 51.23
CA SER A 155 -4.41 24.24 51.08
C SER A 155 -3.09 24.19 51.86
N SER A 156 -1.97 24.16 51.14
CA SER A 156 -0.77 24.96 51.46
C SER A 156 0.14 25.13 50.23
N VAL A 157 0.38 26.39 49.87
CA VAL A 157 1.38 26.89 48.92
C VAL A 157 2.78 26.79 49.55
N PRO A 158 3.85 26.59 48.76
CA PRO A 158 5.12 27.21 49.11
C PRO A 158 5.75 28.03 47.97
N SER A 159 6.39 29.09 48.42
CA SER A 159 6.97 30.25 47.74
C SER A 159 8.31 29.96 47.04
N LEU A 160 8.61 30.73 45.99
CA LEU A 160 9.96 30.86 45.41
C LEU A 160 10.96 31.45 46.41
N PRO A 161 12.25 31.11 46.25
CA PRO A 161 13.35 32.04 46.52
C PRO A 161 14.10 32.42 45.24
N ILE A 162 14.34 33.73 45.11
CA ILE A 162 15.32 34.36 44.22
C ILE A 162 16.69 34.31 44.90
N GLY A 163 17.75 33.94 44.19
CA GLY A 163 19.12 34.29 44.59
C GLY A 163 20.26 33.36 44.12
N SER A 164 20.97 33.83 43.08
CA SER A 164 22.44 33.81 42.92
C SER A 164 23.17 32.59 42.33
N SER A 165 23.74 32.87 41.16
CA SER A 165 24.85 32.27 40.40
C SER A 165 25.80 31.32 41.14
N ASP A 166 26.02 30.12 40.57
CA ASP A 166 27.30 29.75 39.95
C ASP A 166 27.13 28.48 39.10
N ARG A 167 26.99 28.65 37.78
CA ARG A 167 26.97 27.56 36.81
C ARG A 167 28.40 27.22 36.41
N VAL A 168 28.91 26.08 36.89
CA VAL A 168 30.03 25.38 36.25
C VAL A 168 29.53 24.88 34.88
N PHE A 169 30.02 25.48 33.81
CA PHE A 169 29.67 25.15 32.44
C PHE A 169 30.37 23.84 32.06
N SER A 170 29.63 22.73 32.02
CA SER A 170 30.06 21.53 31.29
C SER A 170 29.63 21.68 29.82
N PRO A 171 30.50 21.39 28.83
CA PRO A 171 30.14 21.51 27.43
C PRO A 171 29.05 20.48 27.10
N PRO A 172 28.05 20.83 26.26
CA PRO A 172 27.03 19.88 25.86
C PRO A 172 27.71 18.78 25.05
N SER A 173 27.59 17.55 25.55
CA SER A 173 27.84 16.36 24.75
C SER A 173 26.96 16.47 23.51
N SER A 174 27.55 16.36 22.34
CA SER A 174 26.84 16.25 21.08
C SER A 174 26.10 14.92 21.09
N GLU A 175 24.92 14.89 21.73
CA GLU A 175 23.93 13.85 21.57
C GLU A 175 23.53 13.87 20.10
N ILE A 176 23.91 12.82 19.39
CA ILE A 176 23.28 12.49 18.12
C ILE A 176 21.85 12.15 18.51
N GLU A 177 20.93 13.12 18.42
CA GLU A 177 19.51 12.88 18.66
C GLU A 177 19.09 11.71 17.76
N ASP A 178 18.57 10.64 18.38
CA ASP A 178 18.01 9.52 17.64
C ASP A 178 16.97 10.07 16.65
N PRO A 179 16.99 9.61 15.39
CA PRO A 179 16.05 10.10 14.39
C PRO A 179 14.61 9.90 14.88
N PRO A 180 13.72 10.89 14.66
CA PRO A 180 12.40 10.90 15.27
C PRO A 180 11.61 9.65 14.88
N HIS A 181 10.92 9.05 15.86
CA HIS A 181 10.12 7.86 15.64
C HIS A 181 9.03 8.09 14.59
N VAL A 182 8.89 7.16 13.65
CA VAL A 182 8.00 7.29 12.48
C VAL A 182 6.56 7.61 12.89
N PHE A 183 6.01 6.92 13.89
CA PHE A 183 4.65 7.19 14.37
C PHE A 183 4.48 8.61 14.93
N VAL A 184 5.49 9.15 15.60
CA VAL A 184 5.48 10.53 16.11
C VAL A 184 5.52 11.52 14.94
N VAL A 185 6.32 11.24 13.90
CA VAL A 185 6.36 12.05 12.68
C VAL A 185 5.00 12.08 11.99
N ILE A 186 4.37 10.91 11.77
CA ILE A 186 3.03 10.85 11.17
C ILE A 186 2.02 11.59 12.04
N SER A 187 2.04 11.39 13.36
CA SER A 187 1.11 12.06 14.27
C SER A 187 1.23 13.58 14.19
N ASN A 188 2.44 14.12 14.12
CA ASN A 188 2.66 15.56 13.99
C ASN A 188 2.18 16.10 12.65
N LEU A 189 2.42 15.36 11.56
CA LEU A 189 1.94 15.71 10.23
C LEU A 189 0.39 15.71 10.17
N LEU A 190 -0.26 14.68 10.70
CA LEU A 190 -1.72 14.61 10.78
C LEU A 190 -2.30 15.75 11.62
N ARG A 191 -1.70 16.03 12.78
CA ARG A 191 -2.06 17.20 13.60
C ARG A 191 -1.93 18.51 12.83
N GLN A 192 -0.89 18.67 12.02
CA GLN A 192 -0.73 19.84 11.16
C GLN A 192 -1.85 19.90 10.10
N ALA A 193 -2.21 18.78 9.47
CA ALA A 193 -3.30 18.71 8.51
C ALA A 193 -4.65 19.09 9.14
N GLU A 194 -4.92 18.64 10.37
CA GLU A 194 -6.11 19.01 11.15
C GLU A 194 -6.19 20.52 11.44
N THR A 195 -5.06 21.22 11.55
CA THR A 195 -5.05 22.66 11.79
C THR A 195 -5.21 23.51 10.52
N CYS A 196 -5.17 22.90 9.33
CA CYS A 196 -5.28 23.62 8.07
C CYS A 196 -6.64 24.35 7.95
N ILE A 197 -6.61 25.64 7.62
CA ILE A 197 -7.81 26.50 7.56
C ILE A 197 -8.44 26.49 6.16
N ILE A 198 -7.64 26.22 5.13
CA ILE A 198 -8.06 26.23 3.72
C ILE A 198 -8.08 24.78 3.22
N LEU A 199 -9.23 24.11 3.33
CA LEU A 199 -9.46 22.82 2.68
C LEU A 199 -10.42 23.00 1.51
N THR A 200 -10.11 22.36 0.39
CA THR A 200 -11.05 22.29 -0.73
C THR A 200 -11.95 21.08 -0.54
N ILE A 201 -13.27 21.29 -0.42
CA ILE A 201 -14.24 20.20 -0.29
C ILE A 201 -14.81 19.91 -1.68
N ASP A 202 -14.18 18.96 -2.37
CA ASP A 202 -14.65 18.40 -3.63
C ASP A 202 -14.34 16.90 -3.61
N LEU A 203 -15.35 16.11 -3.27
CA LEU A 203 -15.20 14.68 -3.00
C LEU A 203 -14.81 13.89 -4.25
N ASP A 204 -15.32 14.29 -5.42
CA ASP A 204 -15.00 13.63 -6.69
C ASP A 204 -13.55 13.92 -7.08
N LYS A 205 -13.11 15.16 -6.88
CA LYS A 205 -11.70 15.54 -7.08
C LYS A 205 -10.78 14.87 -6.07
N ASP A 206 -11.18 14.75 -4.81
CA ASP A 206 -10.40 14.04 -3.79
C ASP A 206 -10.20 12.57 -4.14
N VAL A 207 -11.24 11.91 -4.71
CA VAL A 207 -11.14 10.54 -5.23
C VAL A 207 -10.17 10.48 -6.42
N ASP A 208 -10.28 11.39 -7.39
CA ASP A 208 -9.35 11.45 -8.54
C ASP A 208 -7.90 11.62 -8.08
N ILE A 209 -7.65 12.52 -7.11
CA ILE A 209 -6.31 12.76 -6.55
C ILE A 209 -5.70 11.47 -5.99
N VAL A 210 -6.45 10.72 -5.17
CA VAL A 210 -5.97 9.47 -4.56
C VAL A 210 -5.63 8.44 -5.63
N ILE A 211 -6.57 8.19 -6.55
CA ILE A 211 -6.39 7.18 -7.58
C ILE A 211 -5.24 7.57 -8.51
N ARG A 212 -5.17 8.83 -8.92
CA ARG A 212 -4.13 9.32 -9.83
C ARG A 212 -2.75 9.32 -9.16
N ALA A 213 -2.67 9.62 -7.86
CA ALA A 213 -1.44 9.53 -7.09
C ALA A 213 -0.88 8.10 -7.07
N ILE A 214 -1.73 7.10 -6.84
CA ILE A 214 -1.28 5.71 -6.77
C ILE A 214 -1.05 5.09 -8.15
N ALA A 215 -1.92 5.36 -9.12
CA ALA A 215 -1.82 4.78 -10.46
C ALA A 215 -0.70 5.43 -11.31
N HIS A 216 -0.50 6.74 -11.18
CA HIS A 216 0.39 7.52 -12.06
C HIS A 216 1.49 8.30 -11.31
N GLY A 217 1.45 8.33 -9.97
CA GLY A 217 2.40 9.06 -9.14
C GLY A 217 1.97 10.49 -8.84
N TRP A 218 2.44 11.03 -7.70
CA TRP A 218 2.12 12.39 -7.24
C TRP A 218 2.58 13.50 -8.18
N ALA A 219 3.69 13.32 -8.90
CA ALA A 219 4.16 14.29 -9.89
C ALA A 219 3.11 14.51 -11.00
N HIS A 220 2.38 13.45 -11.37
CA HIS A 220 1.29 13.56 -12.33
C HIS A 220 0.10 14.32 -11.73
N VAL A 221 -0.20 14.16 -10.44
CA VAL A 221 -1.27 14.90 -9.77
C VAL A 221 -1.00 16.41 -9.76
N GLU A 222 0.22 16.82 -9.43
CA GLU A 222 0.60 18.24 -9.38
C GLU A 222 0.56 18.93 -10.75
N GLN A 223 0.78 18.18 -11.83
CA GLN A 223 0.62 18.70 -13.19
C GLN A 223 -0.85 18.99 -13.54
N HIS A 224 -1.79 18.31 -12.90
CA HIS A 224 -3.22 18.38 -13.23
C HIS A 224 -4.03 19.23 -12.25
N CYS A 225 -3.58 19.37 -11.00
CA CYS A 225 -4.26 20.19 -10.01
C CYS A 225 -3.33 20.75 -8.93
N GLN A 226 -3.73 21.90 -8.37
CA GLN A 226 -3.11 22.43 -7.17
C GLN A 226 -3.66 21.70 -5.94
N LEU A 227 -2.76 21.09 -5.16
CA LEU A 227 -3.10 20.42 -3.91
C LEU A 227 -3.24 21.43 -2.77
N ASP A 228 -4.28 21.26 -1.96
CA ASP A 228 -4.45 22.01 -0.72
C ASP A 228 -3.41 21.58 0.34
N PRO A 229 -3.21 22.36 1.42
CA PRO A 229 -2.20 22.06 2.44
C PRO A 229 -2.33 20.67 3.07
N ALA A 230 -3.57 20.17 3.27
CA ALA A 230 -3.75 18.82 3.81
C ALA A 230 -3.34 17.76 2.79
N TRP A 231 -3.66 17.93 1.50
CA TRP A 231 -3.16 17.04 0.45
C TRP A 231 -1.65 17.05 0.31
N GLN A 232 -0.99 18.20 0.50
CA GLN A 232 0.47 18.28 0.52
C GLN A 232 1.08 17.45 1.66
N ILE A 233 0.44 17.46 2.82
CA ILE A 233 0.83 16.64 3.96
C ILE A 233 0.58 15.15 3.68
N LEU A 234 -0.59 14.80 3.15
CA LEU A 234 -0.92 13.40 2.80
C LEU A 234 0.04 12.83 1.76
N ARG A 235 0.41 13.63 0.75
CA ARG A 235 1.46 13.26 -0.19
C ARG A 235 2.77 12.94 0.52
N ARG A 236 3.17 13.79 1.46
CA ARG A 236 4.43 13.61 2.19
C ARG A 236 4.41 12.32 3.02
N ILE A 237 3.31 12.06 3.72
CA ILE A 237 3.11 10.80 4.45
C ILE A 237 3.20 9.60 3.50
N ASP A 238 2.53 9.68 2.35
CA ASP A 238 2.52 8.59 1.37
C ASP A 238 3.91 8.30 0.78
N GLN A 239 4.67 9.33 0.41
CA GLN A 239 5.97 9.19 -0.24
C GLN A 239 7.11 8.88 0.74
N GLU A 240 7.11 9.48 1.93
CA GLU A 240 8.21 9.39 2.89
C GLU A 240 8.01 8.29 3.93
N VAL A 241 6.76 7.87 4.18
CA VAL A 241 6.43 6.97 5.31
C VAL A 241 5.72 5.70 4.88
N MET A 242 4.71 5.79 4.03
CA MET A 242 3.90 4.62 3.61
C MET A 242 4.49 3.87 2.40
N PHE A 243 5.75 4.13 2.05
CA PHE A 243 6.39 3.50 0.89
C PHE A 243 6.50 1.97 0.99
N CYS A 244 6.43 1.41 2.21
CA CYS A 244 6.41 -0.03 2.47
C CYS A 244 5.01 -0.66 2.35
N CYS A 245 3.95 0.14 2.29
CA CYS A 245 2.57 -0.35 2.16
C CYS A 245 2.28 -0.72 0.70
N GLY A 246 1.42 -1.73 0.48
CA GLY A 246 0.95 -2.08 -0.85
C GLY A 246 0.09 -0.97 -1.48
N ALA A 247 -0.04 -1.01 -2.81
CA ALA A 247 -0.74 0.04 -3.55
C ALA A 247 -2.24 0.14 -3.19
N VAL A 248 -2.88 -1.00 -2.95
CA VAL A 248 -4.29 -1.06 -2.56
C VAL A 248 -4.48 -0.51 -1.15
N GLU A 249 -3.60 -0.88 -0.21
CA GLU A 249 -3.59 -0.34 1.15
C GLU A 249 -3.44 1.18 1.12
N ARG A 250 -2.50 1.69 0.32
CA ARG A 250 -2.27 3.13 0.17
C ARG A 250 -3.52 3.86 -0.38
N LEU A 251 -4.23 3.29 -1.36
CA LEU A 251 -5.52 3.84 -1.83
C LEU A 251 -6.53 3.96 -0.68
N ALA A 252 -6.72 2.87 0.06
CA ALA A 252 -7.70 2.80 1.14
C ALA A 252 -7.34 3.75 2.29
N ILE A 253 -6.06 3.78 2.69
CA ILE A 253 -5.54 4.64 3.77
C ILE A 253 -5.71 6.11 3.38
N LEU A 254 -5.24 6.53 2.21
CA LEU A 254 -5.34 7.93 1.78
C LEU A 254 -6.80 8.41 1.73
N ARG A 255 -7.71 7.57 1.23
CA ARG A 255 -9.13 7.89 1.19
C ARG A 255 -9.73 7.99 2.59
N ALA A 256 -9.46 7.03 3.47
CA ALA A 256 -9.96 7.04 4.85
C ALA A 256 -9.43 8.25 5.64
N VAL A 257 -8.14 8.54 5.53
CA VAL A 257 -7.50 9.69 6.21
C VAL A 257 -8.04 11.00 5.68
N ARG A 258 -8.22 11.17 4.35
CA ARG A 258 -8.80 12.40 3.78
C ARG A 258 -10.23 12.62 4.28
N LEU A 259 -11.09 11.60 4.21
CA LEU A 259 -12.45 11.70 4.73
C LEU A 259 -12.47 12.06 6.21
N LYS A 260 -11.57 11.47 7.00
CA LYS A 260 -11.43 11.76 8.43
C LYS A 260 -11.00 13.20 8.69
N LEU A 261 -10.02 13.72 7.95
CA LEU A 261 -9.58 15.12 8.05
C LEU A 261 -10.71 16.10 7.73
N LEU A 262 -11.50 15.81 6.69
CA LEU A 262 -12.62 16.65 6.31
C LEU A 262 -13.71 16.68 7.39
N GLN A 263 -13.92 15.61 8.15
CA GLN A 263 -14.91 15.56 9.23
C GLN A 263 -14.77 16.72 10.23
N HIS A 264 -13.54 17.12 10.57
CA HIS A 264 -13.28 18.17 11.57
C HIS A 264 -13.49 19.59 11.05
N LYS A 265 -13.73 19.77 9.75
CA LYS A 265 -13.78 21.08 9.08
C LYS A 265 -15.15 21.47 8.57
N ILE A 266 -16.10 20.57 8.69
CA ILE A 266 -17.41 20.69 8.06
C ILE A 266 -18.38 21.42 8.99
N SER A 267 -19.09 22.39 8.41
CA SER A 267 -20.28 22.98 9.04
C SER A 267 -21.44 21.99 8.97
N ALA A 268 -22.42 22.06 9.88
CA ALA A 268 -23.56 21.14 9.96
C ALA A 268 -24.39 20.96 8.64
N SER A 269 -24.14 21.78 7.62
CA SER A 269 -24.75 21.72 6.29
C SER A 269 -24.14 20.67 5.33
N GLU A 270 -22.90 20.20 5.51
CA GLU A 270 -22.24 19.31 4.53
C GLU A 270 -22.38 17.83 4.92
N ARG A 271 -23.63 17.37 5.02
CA ARG A 271 -23.99 15.98 5.35
C ARG A 271 -23.35 14.93 4.44
N GLN A 272 -22.96 15.30 3.22
CA GLN A 272 -22.42 14.38 2.22
C GLN A 272 -21.09 13.74 2.66
N VAL A 273 -20.18 14.50 3.27
CA VAL A 273 -18.90 13.92 3.73
C VAL A 273 -19.12 13.04 4.96
N GLN A 274 -19.99 13.48 5.88
CA GLN A 274 -20.39 12.65 7.03
C GLN A 274 -21.01 11.33 6.57
N ALA A 275 -21.80 11.35 5.49
CA ALA A 275 -22.40 10.16 4.91
C ALA A 275 -21.39 9.24 4.19
N GLN A 276 -20.25 9.77 3.74
CA GLN A 276 -19.20 8.99 3.07
C GLN A 276 -18.13 8.47 4.02
N LEU A 277 -18.01 9.00 5.24
CA LEU A 277 -17.07 8.48 6.22
C LEU A 277 -17.55 7.12 6.75
N PRO A 278 -16.75 6.05 6.64
CA PRO A 278 -17.14 4.76 7.19
C PRO A 278 -17.46 4.84 8.69
N GLN A 279 -18.45 4.07 9.14
CA GLN A 279 -18.90 4.10 10.54
C GLN A 279 -17.74 3.84 11.52
N TYR A 280 -16.87 2.90 11.19
CA TYR A 280 -15.71 2.54 12.01
C TYR A 280 -14.68 3.67 12.14
N MET A 281 -14.64 4.66 11.24
CA MET A 281 -13.71 5.80 11.32
C MET A 281 -14.23 6.96 12.18
N HIS A 282 -15.49 6.94 12.61
CA HIS A 282 -16.05 7.99 13.45
C HIS A 282 -15.28 8.09 14.78
N SER A 283 -15.14 9.32 15.30
CA SER A 283 -14.52 9.53 16.61
C SER A 283 -15.44 9.00 17.71
N ARG A 284 -14.86 8.26 18.66
CA ARG A 284 -15.53 7.77 19.87
C ARG A 284 -15.47 8.83 20.97
N PRO A 285 -16.43 8.82 21.92
CA PRO A 285 -16.49 9.84 22.99
C PRO A 285 -15.20 9.96 23.81
N LEU A 286 -14.50 8.86 24.04
CA LEU A 286 -13.26 8.85 24.82
C LEU A 286 -12.11 9.62 24.15
N GLN A 287 -12.05 9.61 22.82
CA GLN A 287 -11.04 10.35 22.05
C GLN A 287 -11.12 11.86 22.29
N ALA A 288 -12.33 12.39 22.54
CA ALA A 288 -12.51 13.80 22.87
C ALA A 288 -12.14 14.14 24.33
N ALA A 289 -12.08 13.14 25.22
CA ALA A 289 -11.84 13.34 26.65
C ALA A 289 -10.35 13.24 27.03
N MET A 290 -9.50 12.66 26.17
CA MET A 290 -8.10 12.34 26.47
C MET A 290 -7.15 13.07 25.51
N ASP A 291 -6.09 13.65 26.04
CA ASP A 291 -4.98 14.15 25.21
C ASP A 291 -4.11 12.96 24.77
N HIS A 292 -3.87 12.86 23.46
CA HIS A 292 -3.24 11.69 22.86
C HIS A 292 -2.62 12.02 21.49
N LEU A 293 -1.82 11.10 20.95
CA LEU A 293 -1.22 11.26 19.62
C LEU A 293 -2.31 11.30 18.54
N SER A 294 -2.40 12.38 17.76
CA SER A 294 -3.36 12.52 16.64
C SER A 294 -3.40 11.29 15.73
N LEU A 295 -2.29 10.56 15.55
CA LEU A 295 -2.27 9.31 14.77
C LEU A 295 -3.31 8.29 15.23
N ILE A 296 -3.59 8.19 16.53
CA ILE A 296 -4.51 7.18 17.08
C ILE A 296 -5.90 7.33 16.44
N ASP A 297 -6.37 8.54 16.18
CA ASP A 297 -7.68 8.80 15.58
C ASP A 297 -7.87 8.18 14.20
N TYR A 298 -6.78 7.87 13.50
CA TYR A 298 -6.73 7.38 12.13
C TYR A 298 -6.53 5.86 12.00
N PHE A 299 -6.34 5.13 13.11
CA PHE A 299 -6.41 3.67 13.04
C PHE A 299 -7.83 3.23 12.70
N VAL A 300 -7.93 2.32 11.74
CA VAL A 300 -9.22 1.86 11.19
C VAL A 300 -10.01 1.00 12.19
N TRP A 301 -9.35 0.35 13.14
CA TRP A 301 -10.03 -0.48 14.14
C TRP A 301 -10.39 0.32 15.39
N PRO A 302 -11.68 0.52 15.67
CA PRO A 302 -12.11 1.30 16.82
C PRO A 302 -11.64 0.74 18.18
N GLU A 303 -11.61 -0.59 18.31
CA GLU A 303 -11.19 -1.30 19.52
C GLU A 303 -9.69 -1.09 19.77
N LEU A 304 -8.88 -1.09 18.72
CA LEU A 304 -7.46 -0.71 18.80
C LEU A 304 -7.31 0.73 19.29
N ARG A 305 -8.10 1.67 18.77
CA ARG A 305 -8.04 3.08 19.20
C ARG A 305 -8.32 3.21 20.70
N GLU A 306 -9.35 2.55 21.20
CA GLU A 306 -9.66 2.55 22.64
C GLU A 306 -8.56 1.89 23.47
N TYR A 307 -7.99 0.77 23.02
CA TYR A 307 -6.87 0.13 23.70
C TYR A 307 -5.67 1.06 23.81
N LEU A 308 -5.31 1.74 22.72
CA LEU A 308 -4.18 2.67 22.67
C LEU A 308 -4.39 3.88 23.60
N LEU A 309 -5.61 4.41 23.70
CA LEU A 309 -5.89 5.52 24.62
C LEU A 309 -5.63 5.17 26.10
N HIS A 310 -5.84 3.91 26.50
CA HIS A 310 -5.62 3.45 27.88
C HIS A 310 -4.21 2.92 28.14
N SER A 311 -3.34 2.90 27.13
CA SER A 311 -2.03 2.27 27.20
C SER A 311 -0.92 3.33 27.35
N PRO A 312 -0.42 3.61 28.57
CA PRO A 312 0.58 4.67 28.78
C PRO A 312 1.96 4.36 28.21
N ASN A 313 2.26 3.08 27.92
CA ASN A 313 3.58 2.60 27.48
C ASN A 313 3.52 1.94 26.10
N ILE A 314 2.82 2.55 25.13
CA ILE A 314 2.77 2.03 23.76
C ILE A 314 4.18 2.05 23.17
N ASP A 315 4.58 0.92 22.57
CA ASP A 315 5.80 0.84 21.79
C ASP A 315 5.63 1.61 20.47
N LEU A 316 6.27 2.78 20.39
CA LEU A 316 6.28 3.65 19.21
C LEU A 316 7.59 3.55 18.41
N SER A 317 8.37 2.48 18.61
CA SER A 317 9.65 2.31 17.94
C SER A 317 9.50 2.22 16.40
N ASN A 318 10.59 2.54 15.69
CA ASN A 318 10.63 2.41 14.23
C ASN A 318 10.46 0.96 13.78
N LYS A 319 10.85 -0.01 14.62
CA LYS A 319 10.62 -1.43 14.38
C LYS A 319 9.11 -1.73 14.36
N THR A 320 8.36 -1.21 15.32
CA THR A 320 6.90 -1.37 15.37
C THR A 320 6.22 -0.70 14.19
N ALA A 321 6.63 0.51 13.83
CA ALA A 321 6.11 1.20 12.66
C ALA A 321 6.36 0.42 11.35
N ALA A 322 7.58 -0.08 11.15
CA ALA A 322 7.92 -0.87 9.98
C ALA A 322 7.15 -2.20 9.93
N THR A 323 7.02 -2.89 11.07
CA THR A 323 6.28 -4.16 11.15
C THR A 323 4.79 -3.93 10.90
N PHE A 324 4.20 -2.87 11.46
CA PHE A 324 2.82 -2.49 11.21
C PHE A 324 2.58 -2.19 9.73
N ALA A 325 3.43 -1.37 9.10
CA ALA A 325 3.28 -0.97 7.70
C ALA A 325 3.39 -2.17 6.72
N THR A 326 4.26 -3.13 7.02
CA THR A 326 4.47 -4.32 6.17
C THR A 326 3.42 -5.42 6.39
N CYS A 327 2.80 -5.46 7.57
CA CYS A 327 1.79 -6.45 7.92
C CYS A 327 0.36 -5.98 7.72
N LEU A 328 0.10 -4.67 7.62
CA LEU A 328 -1.24 -4.14 7.35
C LEU A 328 -1.74 -4.63 5.99
N ARG A 329 -2.98 -5.13 5.96
CA ARG A 329 -3.64 -5.62 4.76
C ARG A 329 -4.99 -4.97 4.56
N PHE A 330 -5.24 -4.58 3.32
CA PHE A 330 -6.58 -4.29 2.83
C PHE A 330 -7.01 -5.44 1.93
N LEU A 331 -7.98 -6.23 2.38
CA LEU A 331 -8.43 -7.48 1.78
C LEU A 331 -9.22 -7.20 0.50
N TRP A 332 -8.48 -6.94 -0.58
CA TRP A 332 -9.00 -6.73 -1.92
C TRP A 332 -8.64 -7.92 -2.81
N PRO A 333 -9.61 -8.78 -3.16
CA PRO A 333 -9.32 -10.04 -3.87
C PRO A 333 -9.16 -9.84 -5.40
N PHE A 334 -9.23 -8.60 -5.89
CA PHE A 334 -9.18 -8.26 -7.31
C PHE A 334 -7.86 -7.55 -7.67
N GLU A 335 -7.66 -7.27 -8.96
CA GLU A 335 -6.49 -6.52 -9.37
C GLU A 335 -6.58 -5.06 -8.90
N LEU A 336 -5.43 -4.39 -8.79
CA LEU A 336 -5.37 -2.99 -8.41
C LEU A 336 -6.24 -2.12 -9.34
N SER A 337 -6.23 -2.39 -10.65
CA SER A 337 -7.02 -1.65 -11.63
C SER A 337 -8.54 -1.80 -11.47
N ASP A 338 -9.01 -2.85 -10.80
CA ASP A 338 -10.44 -3.05 -10.55
C ASP A 338 -10.98 -2.13 -9.44
N ALA A 339 -10.08 -1.44 -8.73
CA ALA A 339 -10.46 -0.51 -7.66
C ALA A 339 -11.10 0.78 -8.19
N TRP A 340 -10.99 1.10 -9.49
CA TRP A 340 -11.51 2.36 -10.04
C TRP A 340 -12.07 2.25 -11.46
N MET A 341 -12.82 3.29 -11.84
CA MET A 341 -13.30 3.53 -13.20
C MET A 341 -12.83 4.91 -13.65
N ARG A 342 -12.57 5.05 -14.95
CA ARG A 342 -12.24 6.34 -15.56
C ARG A 342 -13.43 6.84 -16.37
N ASN A 343 -13.93 8.02 -16.04
CA ASN A 343 -14.91 8.69 -16.88
C ASN A 343 -14.21 9.16 -18.17
N THR A 344 -14.69 8.70 -19.33
CA THR A 344 -14.07 9.01 -20.63
C THR A 344 -14.31 10.43 -21.10
N GLU A 345 -15.37 11.09 -20.62
CA GLU A 345 -15.73 12.46 -20.99
C GLU A 345 -14.93 13.48 -20.17
N THR A 346 -14.90 13.29 -18.84
CA THR A 346 -14.22 14.23 -17.93
C THR A 346 -12.76 13.87 -17.70
N GLY A 347 -12.36 12.62 -17.94
CA GLY A 347 -11.02 12.11 -17.64
C GLY A 347 -10.74 11.85 -16.16
N LEU A 348 -11.72 12.08 -15.28
CA LEU A 348 -11.62 11.87 -13.84
C LEU A 348 -11.77 10.39 -13.47
N TYR A 349 -11.09 9.99 -12.41
CA TYR A 349 -11.23 8.68 -11.80
C TYR A 349 -12.24 8.70 -10.65
N SER A 350 -13.02 7.63 -10.55
CA SER A 350 -13.91 7.32 -9.42
C SER A 350 -13.61 5.92 -8.90
N PHE A 351 -13.82 5.64 -7.62
CA PHE A 351 -13.71 4.26 -7.14
C PHE A 351 -14.77 3.37 -7.80
N SER A 352 -14.47 2.09 -7.93
CA SER A 352 -15.46 1.10 -8.31
C SER A 352 -16.41 0.87 -7.14
N LYS A 353 -17.66 0.51 -7.44
CA LYS A 353 -18.66 0.24 -6.40
C LYS A 353 -18.18 -0.82 -5.40
N LEU A 354 -17.51 -1.87 -5.89
CA LEU A 354 -16.96 -2.93 -5.06
C LEU A 354 -15.88 -2.40 -4.11
N PHE A 355 -15.00 -1.52 -4.59
CA PHE A 355 -13.98 -0.92 -3.74
C PHE A 355 -14.57 -0.01 -2.67
N GLU A 356 -15.60 0.77 -3.01
CA GLU A 356 -16.32 1.59 -2.02
C GLU A 356 -17.03 0.73 -0.97
N GLU A 357 -17.63 -0.39 -1.37
CA GLU A 357 -18.24 -1.35 -0.44
C GLU A 357 -17.18 -1.94 0.51
N SER A 358 -16.04 -2.40 -0.02
CA SER A 358 -14.91 -2.88 0.80
C SER A 358 -14.37 -1.79 1.73
N LEU A 359 -14.23 -0.55 1.26
CA LEU A 359 -13.74 0.56 2.09
C LEU A 359 -14.72 0.89 3.23
N ASN A 360 -16.02 0.69 3.03
CA ASN A 360 -17.01 0.94 4.08
C ASN A 360 -17.14 -0.22 5.08
N ASP A 361 -16.56 -1.38 4.79
CA ASP A 361 -16.55 -2.53 5.67
C ASP A 361 -15.21 -2.65 6.43
N VAL A 362 -15.28 -2.58 7.77
CA VAL A 362 -14.10 -2.74 8.63
C VAL A 362 -13.47 -4.13 8.49
N SER A 363 -14.25 -5.14 8.08
CA SER A 363 -13.76 -6.51 7.87
C SER A 363 -12.77 -6.63 6.71
N SER A 364 -12.75 -5.64 5.80
CA SER A 364 -11.75 -5.52 4.73
C SER A 364 -10.36 -5.14 5.25
N TRP A 365 -10.21 -4.78 6.52
CA TRP A 365 -8.93 -4.45 7.13
C TRP A 365 -8.48 -5.56 8.05
N ALA A 366 -7.26 -6.07 7.82
CA ALA A 366 -6.65 -7.08 8.65
C ALA A 366 -5.14 -6.83 8.83
N MET A 367 -4.54 -7.64 9.69
CA MET A 367 -3.11 -7.68 9.92
C MET A 367 -2.59 -9.08 9.63
N ALA A 368 -1.46 -9.20 8.94
CA ALA A 368 -0.81 -10.49 8.72
C ALA A 368 -0.47 -11.15 10.07
N THR A 369 -0.60 -12.48 10.15
CA THR A 369 -0.33 -13.25 11.38
C THR A 369 1.06 -13.01 11.97
N GLU A 370 2.07 -12.82 11.12
CA GLU A 370 3.46 -12.52 11.50
C GLU A 370 3.57 -11.31 12.45
N PHE A 371 2.65 -10.33 12.35
CA PHE A 371 2.62 -9.18 13.25
C PHE A 371 2.41 -9.60 14.71
N PHE A 372 1.53 -10.56 14.95
CA PHE A 372 1.13 -10.97 16.29
C PHE A 372 2.19 -11.84 16.99
N GLU A 373 3.19 -12.34 16.27
CA GLU A 373 4.36 -12.97 16.87
C GLU A 373 5.17 -11.97 17.70
N SER A 374 5.28 -10.72 17.21
CA SER A 374 5.95 -9.63 17.92
C SER A 374 5.03 -8.86 18.86
N TYR A 375 3.72 -8.80 18.55
CA TYR A 375 2.73 -8.01 19.30
C TYR A 375 1.50 -8.83 19.71
N PRO A 376 1.66 -9.92 20.49
CA PRO A 376 0.55 -10.83 20.82
C PRO A 376 -0.56 -10.17 21.65
N HIS A 377 -0.24 -9.11 22.41
CA HIS A 377 -1.20 -8.36 23.21
C HIS A 377 -2.21 -7.56 22.37
N LEU A 378 -1.97 -7.38 21.07
CA LEU A 378 -2.91 -6.72 20.15
C LEU A 378 -3.92 -7.71 19.53
N MET A 379 -3.78 -9.01 19.79
CA MET A 379 -4.78 -10.00 19.39
C MET A 379 -6.13 -9.68 20.04
N GLY A 380 -7.21 -9.77 19.25
CA GLY A 380 -8.57 -9.42 19.69
C GLY A 380 -8.93 -7.94 19.50
N TYR A 381 -7.95 -7.05 19.33
CA TYR A 381 -8.18 -5.65 18.93
C TYR A 381 -8.02 -5.42 17.42
N ILE A 382 -7.27 -6.31 16.76
CA ILE A 382 -6.97 -6.26 15.33
C ILE A 382 -7.31 -7.63 14.71
N PRO A 383 -8.11 -7.71 13.64
CA PRO A 383 -8.35 -8.95 12.90
C PRO A 383 -7.07 -9.49 12.25
N SER A 384 -6.89 -10.80 12.30
CA SER A 384 -5.74 -11.49 11.69
C SER A 384 -6.08 -12.06 10.32
N TYR A 385 -5.10 -12.05 9.40
CA TYR A 385 -5.19 -12.63 8.06
C TYR A 385 -4.01 -13.55 7.78
N ASP A 386 -4.30 -14.76 7.30
CA ASP A 386 -3.33 -15.75 6.85
C ASP A 386 -3.39 -15.91 5.32
N ALA A 387 -2.31 -15.53 4.63
CA ALA A 387 -2.20 -15.66 3.18
C ALA A 387 -1.91 -17.10 2.69
N VAL A 388 -1.86 -18.08 3.60
CA VAL A 388 -1.33 -19.43 3.32
C VAL A 388 -2.29 -20.30 2.48
N GLU A 389 -3.57 -19.94 2.35
CA GLU A 389 -4.56 -20.78 1.65
C GLU A 389 -4.68 -20.55 0.12
N ASP A 390 -4.12 -19.48 -0.44
CA ASP A 390 -4.33 -19.13 -1.87
C ASP A 390 -3.26 -19.65 -2.85
N LYS A 391 -2.28 -20.44 -2.38
CA LYS A 391 -1.23 -21.01 -3.25
C LYS A 391 -1.49 -22.42 -3.78
N THR A 392 -2.66 -23.02 -3.53
CA THR A 392 -2.92 -24.44 -3.86
C THR A 392 -3.66 -24.72 -5.17
N PHE A 393 -3.94 -23.72 -6.01
CA PHE A 393 -4.49 -23.98 -7.35
C PHE A 393 -3.76 -23.15 -8.42
N GLY A 394 -2.61 -23.68 -8.86
CA GLY A 394 -1.92 -23.28 -10.09
C GLY A 394 -1.87 -24.43 -11.07
#